data_AF-A0A1D1Y3A1-F1
#
_entry.id   AF-A0A1D1Y3A1-F1
#
_cell.length_a   1.000
_cell.length_b   1.000
_cell.length_c   1.000
_cell.angle_alpha   90.00
_cell.angle_beta   90.00
_cell.angle_gamma   90.00
#
_symmetry.space_group_name_H-M   'P 1'
#
loop_
_entity.id
_entity.type
_entity.pdbx_description
1 polymer ?
#
loop_
_entity_poly.entity_id
_entity_poly.type
_entity_poly.pdbx_seq_one_letter_code
_entity_poly.pdbx_strand_id
1 'polypeptide(L)'
;MGLKTKHHEDNMRLLKTQINKIDESILDLQVILGKYHSSTVGEELHRATHQQTEQETVECILKQDKTAAAIVCSMKNHHAMLLSRLPITKDVLGIVATLGKVNDDNFSRLLAEYMGLETMLAIVCKTYGCVKALEEYDKYGSIDKNAGFHGLGPSIGRILNGRFLVICLENLRPYIGEFVADDPQRRLDLLKPRLPSGECPPGFLGFAVNMIYLDPKYLSCITANGHGLRETLFYGLLSHLQVYKTRAEMQLAMPSISDGAISLDGGIMKRTGLFSLGDREEVEVRFPINSGISNVPVNILETEEELKVLQWKKERLVEDMQREEALLNHAKILFSIKRQELLQHLTDSSRYMAQAQVQTGQN
;
A
#
# COMPACT_ATOMS: atom_id res chain seq x y z
N MET A 1 20.28 36.25 1.32
CA MET A 1 18.91 36.11 0.78
C MET A 1 18.90 35.87 -0.72
N GLY A 2 19.48 36.74 -1.57
CA GLY A 2 19.54 36.50 -3.02
C GLY A 2 20.23 35.18 -3.43
N LEU A 3 21.35 34.83 -2.79
CA LEU A 3 22.02 33.54 -2.98
C LEU A 3 21.13 32.33 -2.60
N LYS A 4 20.28 32.48 -1.58
CA LYS A 4 19.35 31.44 -1.13
C LYS A 4 18.23 31.24 -2.15
N THR A 5 17.67 32.32 -2.70
CA THR A 5 16.69 32.25 -3.79
C THR A 5 17.28 31.57 -5.02
N LYS A 6 18.49 31.96 -5.44
CA LYS A 6 19.19 31.34 -6.57
C LYS A 6 19.41 29.84 -6.35
N HIS A 7 19.84 29.44 -5.16
CA HIS A 7 20.02 28.03 -4.81
C HIS A 7 18.74 27.22 -5.01
N HIS A 8 17.60 27.72 -4.53
CA HIS A 8 16.31 27.04 -4.73
C HIS A 8 15.87 27.00 -6.21
N GLU A 9 16.18 28.03 -7.01
CA GLU A 9 15.92 28.02 -8.46
C GLU A 9 16.78 27.00 -9.22
N ASP A 10 18.05 26.86 -8.84
CA ASP A 10 18.97 25.87 -9.40
C ASP A 10 18.52 24.43 -9.03
N ASN A 11 18.08 24.20 -7.79
CA ASN A 11 17.52 22.91 -7.36
C ASN A 11 16.25 22.55 -8.14
N MET A 12 15.32 23.49 -8.32
CA MET A 12 14.11 23.28 -9.15
C MET A 12 14.47 22.89 -10.58
N ARG A 13 15.48 23.51 -11.18
CA ARG A 13 15.95 23.16 -12.53
C ARG A 13 16.50 21.74 -12.57
N LEU A 14 17.31 21.36 -11.58
CA LEU A 14 17.87 20.01 -11.46
C LEU A 14 16.76 18.94 -11.37
N LEU A 15 15.79 19.14 -10.48
CA LEU A 15 14.65 18.22 -10.30
C LEU A 15 13.86 18.06 -11.60
N LYS A 16 13.58 19.17 -12.31
CA LYS A 16 12.88 19.14 -13.60
C LYS A 16 13.66 18.37 -14.66
N THR A 17 14.98 18.52 -14.72
CA THR A 17 15.84 17.74 -15.63
C THR A 17 15.81 16.24 -15.28
N GLN A 18 15.81 15.88 -14.00
CA GLN A 18 15.71 14.48 -13.57
C GLN A 18 14.36 13.87 -13.92
N ILE A 19 13.25 14.59 -13.68
CA ILE A 19 11.91 14.15 -14.06
C ILE A 19 11.83 13.90 -15.57
N ASN A 20 12.33 14.81 -16.40
CA ASN A 20 12.31 14.64 -17.85
C ASN A 20 13.07 13.39 -18.31
N LYS A 21 14.24 13.10 -17.71
CA LYS A 21 15.00 11.88 -18.02
C LYS A 21 14.24 10.61 -17.67
N ILE A 22 13.57 10.61 -16.51
CA ILE A 22 12.72 9.48 -16.11
C ILE A 22 11.54 9.33 -17.07
N ASP A 23 10.94 10.43 -17.52
CA ASP A 23 9.85 10.40 -18.50
C ASP A 23 10.27 9.80 -19.84
N GLU A 24 11.47 10.14 -20.33
CA GLU A 24 12.06 9.50 -21.52
C GLU A 24 12.21 7.99 -21.33
N SER A 25 12.79 7.54 -20.20
CA SER A 25 12.94 6.11 -19.91
C SER A 25 11.59 5.37 -19.76
N ILE A 26 10.59 6.01 -19.13
CA ILE A 26 9.23 5.46 -19.02
C ILE A 26 8.63 5.24 -20.41
N LEU A 27 8.77 6.21 -21.32
CA LEU A 27 8.27 6.10 -22.69
C LEU A 27 8.93 4.93 -23.43
N ASP A 28 10.24 4.77 -23.31
CA ASP A 28 10.98 3.68 -23.96
C ASP A 28 10.49 2.30 -23.48
N LEU A 29 10.33 2.11 -22.17
CA LEU A 29 9.81 0.86 -21.60
C LEU A 29 8.35 0.60 -22.01
N GLN A 30 7.51 1.65 -22.04
CA GLN A 30 6.13 1.54 -22.52
C GLN A 30 6.05 1.11 -23.99
N VAL A 31 6.98 1.56 -24.84
CA VAL A 31 7.07 1.11 -26.24
C VAL A 31 7.43 -0.38 -26.32
N ILE A 32 8.34 -0.87 -25.47
CA ILE A 32 8.71 -2.29 -25.40
C ILE A 32 7.50 -3.14 -24.99
N LEU A 33 6.81 -2.77 -23.91
CA LEU A 33 5.61 -3.47 -23.44
C LEU A 33 4.47 -3.41 -24.46
N GLY A 34 4.26 -2.25 -25.09
CA GLY A 34 3.23 -2.07 -26.12
C GLY A 34 3.42 -3.00 -27.33
N LYS A 35 4.67 -3.21 -27.76
CA LYS A 35 5.01 -4.19 -28.82
C LYS A 35 4.69 -5.62 -28.38
N TYR A 36 5.07 -5.99 -27.16
CA TYR A 36 4.76 -7.32 -26.63
C TYR A 36 3.25 -7.56 -26.59
N HIS A 37 2.48 -6.67 -25.97
CA HIS A 37 1.03 -6.83 -25.85
C HIS A 37 0.35 -6.88 -27.21
N SER A 38 0.76 -6.05 -28.18
CA SER A 38 0.20 -6.08 -29.54
C SER A 38 0.48 -7.39 -30.28
N SER A 39 1.60 -8.07 -29.98
CA SER A 39 1.95 -9.39 -30.53
C SER A 39 1.23 -10.57 -29.86
N THR A 40 0.72 -10.40 -28.63
CA THR A 40 0.06 -11.47 -27.84
C THR A 40 -1.47 -11.44 -27.90
N VAL A 41 -2.09 -10.48 -28.61
CA VAL A 41 -3.57 -10.38 -28.77
C VAL A 41 -4.20 -11.64 -29.42
N GLY A 42 -3.41 -12.59 -29.93
CA GLY A 42 -3.89 -13.83 -30.56
C GLY A 42 -4.03 -15.07 -29.68
N GLU A 43 -3.64 -15.07 -28.40
CA GLU A 43 -3.58 -16.30 -27.57
C GLU A 43 -4.43 -16.21 -26.30
N GLU A 44 -5.74 -16.12 -26.45
CA GLU A 44 -6.71 -16.14 -25.34
C GLU A 44 -7.49 -17.46 -25.27
N LEU A 45 -6.83 -18.54 -24.83
CA LEU A 45 -7.57 -19.79 -24.51
C LEU A 45 -7.18 -20.46 -23.18
N HIS A 46 -6.03 -20.11 -22.59
CA HIS A 46 -5.55 -20.76 -21.34
C HIS A 46 -5.72 -19.92 -20.06
N ARG A 47 -6.31 -18.73 -20.12
CA ARG A 47 -6.48 -17.82 -18.96
C ARG A 47 -7.72 -18.13 -18.08
N ALA A 48 -8.52 -19.13 -18.47
CA ALA A 48 -9.89 -19.33 -17.97
C ALA A 48 -10.00 -19.95 -16.56
N THR A 49 -9.08 -20.83 -16.14
CA THR A 49 -9.11 -21.45 -14.80
C THR A 49 -8.50 -20.56 -13.70
N HIS A 50 -7.56 -19.67 -14.06
CA HIS A 50 -6.90 -18.75 -13.11
C HIS A 50 -7.85 -17.71 -12.52
N GLN A 51 -8.77 -17.21 -13.34
CA GLN A 51 -9.77 -16.24 -12.92
C GLN A 51 -10.87 -16.88 -12.06
N GLN A 52 -11.01 -18.21 -12.06
CA GLN A 52 -12.15 -18.86 -11.43
C GLN A 52 -12.13 -18.74 -9.90
N THR A 53 -11.02 -19.09 -9.22
CA THR A 53 -10.98 -19.03 -7.74
C THR A 53 -10.93 -17.58 -7.21
N GLU A 54 -10.35 -16.66 -7.98
CA GLU A 54 -10.43 -15.22 -7.70
C GLU A 54 -11.87 -14.72 -7.79
N GLN A 55 -12.56 -15.10 -8.86
CA GLN A 55 -13.96 -14.75 -9.07
C GLN A 55 -14.86 -15.36 -7.98
N GLU A 56 -14.65 -16.62 -7.62
CA GLU A 56 -15.35 -17.29 -6.50
C GLU A 56 -15.14 -16.53 -5.18
N THR A 57 -13.90 -16.10 -4.90
CA THR A 57 -13.61 -15.28 -3.72
C THR A 57 -14.39 -13.96 -3.75
N VAL A 58 -14.39 -13.27 -4.89
CA VAL A 58 -15.15 -12.02 -5.07
C VAL A 58 -16.66 -12.26 -4.92
N GLU A 59 -17.19 -13.35 -5.46
CA GLU A 59 -18.60 -13.73 -5.30
C GLU A 59 -18.95 -14.01 -3.83
N CYS A 60 -18.08 -14.70 -3.09
CA CYS A 60 -18.25 -14.89 -1.65
C CYS A 60 -18.26 -13.56 -0.88
N ILE A 61 -17.41 -12.59 -1.26
CA ILE A 61 -17.45 -11.24 -0.70
C ILE A 61 -18.76 -10.51 -1.06
N LEU A 62 -19.24 -10.65 -2.30
CA LEU A 62 -20.48 -9.99 -2.75
C LEU A 62 -21.74 -10.54 -2.07
N LYS A 63 -21.69 -11.81 -1.61
CA LYS A 63 -22.73 -12.44 -0.76
C LYS A 63 -22.79 -11.81 0.64
N GLN A 64 -21.72 -11.16 1.10
CA GLN A 64 -21.68 -10.37 2.33
C GLN A 64 -22.36 -9.00 2.10
N ASP A 65 -23.64 -9.04 1.78
CA ASP A 65 -24.45 -7.97 1.17
C ASP A 65 -24.41 -6.62 1.90
N LYS A 66 -24.20 -6.65 3.22
CA LYS A 66 -24.21 -5.49 4.12
C LYS A 66 -22.83 -4.91 4.46
N THR A 67 -21.78 -5.41 3.82
CA THR A 67 -20.40 -5.08 4.18
C THR A 67 -19.78 -4.03 3.25
N ALA A 68 -18.82 -3.27 3.77
CA ALA A 68 -18.05 -2.32 2.99
C ALA A 68 -17.22 -3.01 1.88
N ALA A 69 -16.76 -4.25 2.12
CA ALA A 69 -16.08 -5.05 1.12
C ALA A 69 -16.96 -5.36 -0.10
N ALA A 70 -18.23 -5.70 0.11
CA ALA A 70 -19.18 -5.92 -0.99
C ALA A 70 -19.43 -4.65 -1.82
N ILE A 71 -19.41 -3.46 -1.20
CA ILE A 71 -19.47 -2.17 -1.91
C ILE A 71 -18.26 -2.04 -2.83
N VAL A 72 -17.03 -2.19 -2.29
CA VAL A 72 -15.78 -2.09 -3.06
C VAL A 72 -15.75 -3.10 -4.22
N CYS A 73 -16.12 -4.36 -3.98
CA CYS A 73 -16.18 -5.38 -5.03
C CYS A 73 -17.25 -5.07 -6.09
N SER A 74 -18.42 -4.57 -5.69
CA SER A 74 -19.49 -4.21 -6.62
C SER A 74 -19.07 -3.07 -7.54
N MET A 75 -18.33 -2.10 -7.02
CA MET A 75 -17.79 -0.99 -7.80
C MET A 75 -16.81 -1.45 -8.89
N LYS A 76 -15.94 -2.40 -8.57
CA LYS A 76 -14.99 -2.98 -9.54
C LYS A 76 -15.71 -3.71 -10.69
N ASN A 77 -16.83 -4.38 -10.40
CA ASN A 77 -17.55 -5.21 -11.38
C ASN A 77 -18.58 -4.44 -12.24
N HIS A 78 -19.25 -3.41 -11.70
CA HIS A 78 -20.42 -2.80 -12.37
C HIS A 78 -20.14 -1.51 -13.14
N HIS A 79 -19.00 -0.82 -12.91
CA HIS A 79 -18.79 0.52 -13.46
C HIS A 79 -17.30 0.86 -13.76
N ALA A 80 -16.60 0.00 -14.49
CA ALA A 80 -15.23 0.26 -14.94
C ALA A 80 -15.06 1.56 -15.74
N MET A 81 -16.14 2.09 -16.36
CA MET A 81 -16.08 3.20 -17.31
C MET A 81 -16.47 4.58 -16.73
N LEU A 82 -17.09 4.67 -15.55
CA LEU A 82 -17.58 5.96 -15.00
C LEU A 82 -16.97 6.38 -13.65
N LEU A 83 -16.45 5.46 -12.84
CA LEU A 83 -16.07 5.74 -11.44
C LEU A 83 -14.57 5.68 -11.11
N SER A 84 -13.70 5.48 -12.11
CA SER A 84 -12.27 5.84 -12.02
C SER A 84 -12.03 7.34 -11.71
N ARG A 85 -13.12 8.12 -11.63
CA ARG A 85 -13.16 9.56 -11.38
C ARG A 85 -13.60 9.95 -9.95
N LEU A 86 -14.01 9.02 -9.09
CA LEU A 86 -14.31 9.36 -7.69
C LEU A 86 -13.01 9.43 -6.88
N PRO A 87 -12.67 10.57 -6.24
CA PRO A 87 -11.46 10.70 -5.44
C PRO A 87 -11.36 9.67 -4.30
N ILE A 88 -12.52 9.24 -3.78
CA ILE A 88 -12.67 8.35 -2.63
C ILE A 88 -12.03 6.97 -2.87
N THR A 89 -12.03 6.46 -4.11
CA THR A 89 -11.53 5.10 -4.41
C THR A 89 -10.13 5.06 -5.01
N LYS A 90 -9.53 6.21 -5.32
CA LYS A 90 -8.21 6.28 -5.99
C LYS A 90 -7.12 5.55 -5.20
N ASP A 91 -7.18 5.61 -3.87
CA ASP A 91 -6.17 5.07 -2.97
C ASP A 91 -6.58 3.74 -2.31
N VAL A 92 -7.77 3.21 -2.64
CA VAL A 92 -8.22 1.88 -2.19
C VAL A 92 -7.54 0.82 -3.04
N LEU A 93 -6.68 0.01 -2.42
CA LEU A 93 -5.96 -1.05 -3.11
C LEU A 93 -6.85 -2.27 -3.37
N GLY A 94 -7.63 -2.67 -2.37
CA GLY A 94 -8.51 -3.82 -2.45
C GLY A 94 -8.95 -4.32 -1.07
N ILE A 95 -9.48 -5.54 -1.05
CA ILE A 95 -9.90 -6.27 0.14
C ILE A 95 -8.83 -7.30 0.47
N VAL A 96 -8.49 -7.51 1.75
CA VAL A 96 -7.43 -8.44 2.17
C VAL A 96 -7.51 -9.79 1.47
N ALA A 97 -8.70 -10.41 1.45
CA ALA A 97 -8.95 -11.69 0.78
C ALA A 97 -8.59 -11.74 -0.72
N THR A 98 -8.55 -10.58 -1.39
CA THR A 98 -8.28 -10.46 -2.84
C THR A 98 -6.85 -10.03 -3.16
N LEU A 99 -6.03 -9.69 -2.16
CA LEU A 99 -4.68 -9.13 -2.35
C LEU A 99 -3.57 -10.17 -2.30
N GLY A 100 -3.90 -11.42 -2.01
CA GLY A 100 -2.96 -12.53 -1.97
C GLY A 100 -3.61 -13.82 -2.45
N LYS A 101 -2.78 -14.79 -2.82
CA LYS A 101 -3.18 -16.14 -3.22
C LYS A 101 -2.41 -17.16 -2.38
N VAL A 102 -2.93 -18.38 -2.26
CA VAL A 102 -2.21 -19.48 -1.60
C VAL A 102 -2.23 -20.73 -2.48
N ASN A 103 -1.29 -21.66 -2.28
CA ASN A 103 -1.18 -22.82 -3.18
C ASN A 103 -2.14 -23.97 -2.85
N ASP A 104 -2.77 -23.96 -1.68
CA ASP A 104 -3.55 -25.09 -1.15
C ASP A 104 -4.87 -24.61 -0.52
N ASP A 105 -5.98 -25.31 -0.82
CA ASP A 105 -7.31 -24.95 -0.31
C ASP A 105 -7.41 -25.14 1.20
N ASN A 106 -6.87 -26.23 1.74
CA ASN A 106 -6.90 -26.47 3.18
C ASN A 106 -6.12 -25.38 3.93
N PHE A 107 -4.96 -24.97 3.42
CA PHE A 107 -4.22 -23.84 3.96
C PHE A 107 -5.00 -22.51 3.83
N SER A 108 -5.66 -22.27 2.69
CA SER A 108 -6.53 -21.10 2.50
C SER A 108 -7.61 -21.00 3.58
N ARG A 109 -8.29 -22.12 3.85
CA ARG A 109 -9.31 -22.23 4.89
C ARG A 109 -8.76 -21.95 6.27
N LEU A 110 -7.66 -22.61 6.64
CA LEU A 110 -7.03 -22.45 7.96
C LEU A 110 -6.53 -21.03 8.19
N LEU A 111 -5.95 -20.41 7.16
CA LEU A 111 -5.47 -19.04 7.26
C LEU A 111 -6.63 -18.05 7.38
N ALA A 112 -7.73 -18.26 6.65
CA ALA A 112 -8.92 -17.44 6.75
C ALA A 112 -9.63 -17.61 8.12
N GLU A 113 -9.67 -18.82 8.67
CA GLU A 113 -10.12 -19.08 10.07
C GLU A 113 -9.19 -18.40 11.10
N TYR A 114 -7.88 -18.45 10.86
CA TYR A 114 -6.90 -17.76 11.70
C TYR A 114 -7.09 -16.23 11.67
N MET A 115 -7.35 -15.64 10.51
CA MET A 115 -7.50 -14.19 10.37
C MET A 115 -8.88 -13.70 10.82
N GLY A 116 -9.91 -14.52 10.67
CA GLY A 116 -11.30 -14.17 10.94
C GLY A 116 -11.93 -13.36 9.81
N LEU A 117 -13.27 -13.43 9.72
CA LEU A 117 -14.04 -12.82 8.64
C LEU A 117 -13.84 -11.30 8.55
N GLU A 118 -13.84 -10.59 9.68
CA GLU A 118 -13.66 -9.12 9.69
C GLU A 118 -12.33 -8.70 9.06
N THR A 119 -11.25 -9.41 9.37
CA THR A 119 -9.91 -9.16 8.80
C THR A 119 -9.87 -9.52 7.32
N MET A 120 -10.48 -10.63 6.93
CA MET A 120 -10.56 -11.06 5.52
C MET A 120 -11.33 -10.05 4.66
N LEU A 121 -12.33 -9.39 5.22
CA LEU A 121 -13.12 -8.33 4.59
C LEU A 121 -12.53 -6.92 4.77
N ALA A 122 -11.39 -6.77 5.44
CA ALA A 122 -10.80 -5.46 5.68
C ALA A 122 -10.39 -4.78 4.38
N ILE A 123 -10.65 -3.47 4.30
CA ILE A 123 -10.29 -2.62 3.16
C ILE A 123 -8.87 -2.12 3.34
N VAL A 124 -8.06 -2.23 2.30
CA VAL A 124 -6.68 -1.76 2.33
C VAL A 124 -6.57 -0.44 1.57
N CYS A 125 -6.26 0.63 2.29
CA CYS A 125 -5.99 1.98 1.77
C CYS A 125 -4.48 2.24 1.74
N LYS A 126 -4.01 2.93 0.70
CA LYS A 126 -2.61 3.38 0.62
C LYS A 126 -2.31 4.48 1.64
N THR A 127 -3.19 5.48 1.74
CA THR A 127 -2.97 6.72 2.50
C THR A 127 -3.97 6.87 3.64
N TYR A 128 -3.65 7.70 4.64
CA TYR A 128 -4.63 8.05 5.68
C TYR A 128 -5.75 8.96 5.15
N GLY A 129 -5.47 9.74 4.10
CA GLY A 129 -6.49 10.52 3.37
C GLY A 129 -7.61 9.64 2.82
N CYS A 130 -7.27 8.47 2.28
CA CYS A 130 -8.24 7.45 1.87
C CYS A 130 -9.15 7.04 3.03
N VAL A 131 -8.58 6.72 4.20
CA VAL A 131 -9.36 6.30 5.38
C VAL A 131 -10.39 7.36 5.78
N LYS A 132 -9.99 8.64 5.79
CA LYS A 132 -10.90 9.75 6.08
C LYS A 132 -12.01 9.91 5.03
N ALA A 133 -11.71 9.62 3.77
CA ALA A 133 -12.68 9.71 2.69
C ALA A 133 -13.70 8.56 2.70
N LEU A 134 -13.43 7.45 3.40
CA LEU A 134 -14.36 6.33 3.51
C LEU A 134 -15.50 6.60 4.50
N GLU A 135 -15.26 7.38 5.54
CA GLU A 135 -16.26 7.73 6.56
C GLU A 135 -16.03 9.14 7.10
N GLU A 136 -17.06 9.98 7.00
CA GLU A 136 -17.06 11.35 7.52
C GLU A 136 -18.03 11.48 8.68
N TYR A 137 -17.75 12.46 9.55
CA TYR A 137 -18.54 12.75 10.73
C TYR A 137 -19.00 14.20 10.69
N ASP A 138 -20.24 14.42 11.13
CA ASP A 138 -20.77 15.76 11.31
C ASP A 138 -20.12 16.45 12.53
N LYS A 139 -20.44 17.74 12.71
CA LYS A 139 -19.96 18.55 13.85
C LYS A 139 -20.34 17.99 15.23
N TYR A 140 -21.27 17.04 15.32
CA TYR A 140 -21.72 16.40 16.55
C TYR A 140 -21.06 15.03 16.76
N GLY A 141 -20.18 14.59 15.84
CA GLY A 141 -19.53 13.29 15.88
C GLY A 141 -20.43 12.14 15.43
N SER A 142 -21.55 12.42 14.76
CA SER A 142 -22.40 11.41 14.14
C SER A 142 -21.94 11.14 12.71
N ILE A 143 -22.07 9.89 12.26
CA ILE A 143 -21.70 9.50 10.89
C ILE A 143 -22.58 10.27 9.89
N ASP A 144 -21.95 10.93 8.92
CA ASP A 144 -22.67 11.52 7.79
C ASP A 144 -23.09 10.43 6.80
N LYS A 145 -24.40 10.18 6.76
CA LYS A 145 -25.01 9.15 5.90
C LYS A 145 -24.95 9.48 4.40
N ASN A 146 -24.59 10.69 4.03
CA ASN A 146 -24.47 11.12 2.63
C ASN A 146 -23.03 11.09 2.12
N ALA A 147 -22.06 10.85 3.00
CA ALA A 147 -20.64 10.88 2.68
C ALA A 147 -20.02 9.48 2.61
N GLY A 148 -18.82 9.39 2.02
CA GLY A 148 -18.02 8.17 1.97
C GLY A 148 -18.80 6.95 1.48
N PHE A 149 -18.62 5.81 2.16
CA PHE A 149 -19.33 4.58 1.83
C PHE A 149 -20.80 4.56 2.24
N HIS A 150 -21.21 5.38 3.20
CA HIS A 150 -22.61 5.47 3.62
C HIS A 150 -23.48 6.15 2.55
N GLY A 151 -22.94 7.15 1.85
CA GLY A 151 -23.61 7.75 0.67
C GLY A 151 -23.44 6.90 -0.60
N LEU A 152 -22.26 6.32 -0.80
CA LEU A 152 -21.93 5.58 -2.00
C LEU A 152 -22.66 4.23 -2.10
N GLY A 153 -22.75 3.46 -1.01
CA GLY A 153 -23.42 2.16 -0.99
C GLY A 153 -24.84 2.22 -1.58
N PRO A 154 -25.73 3.07 -1.04
CA PRO A 154 -27.10 3.20 -1.54
C PRO A 154 -27.17 3.61 -3.02
N SER A 155 -26.25 4.43 -3.50
CA SER A 155 -26.20 4.87 -4.90
C SER A 155 -25.96 3.72 -5.90
N ILE A 156 -25.37 2.61 -5.43
CA ILE A 156 -25.15 1.39 -6.21
C ILE A 156 -26.04 0.22 -5.75
N GLY A 157 -27.11 0.52 -4.99
CA GLY A 157 -28.07 -0.48 -4.52
C GLY A 157 -27.53 -1.38 -3.40
N ARG A 158 -26.47 -0.97 -2.69
CA ARG A 158 -25.90 -1.68 -1.54
C ARG A 158 -26.26 -0.96 -0.24
N ILE A 159 -26.35 -1.70 0.85
CA ILE A 159 -26.56 -1.12 2.18
C ILE A 159 -25.30 -1.40 2.98
N LEU A 160 -24.74 -0.39 3.64
CA LEU A 160 -23.68 -0.61 4.62
C LEU A 160 -24.31 -0.74 6.01
N ASN A 161 -24.02 -1.82 6.72
CA ASN A 161 -24.46 -2.00 8.10
C ASN A 161 -23.31 -2.53 8.97
N GLY A 162 -23.22 -2.00 10.19
CA GLY A 162 -22.19 -2.39 11.16
C GLY A 162 -20.84 -1.71 10.90
N ARG A 163 -19.84 -2.15 11.68
CA ARG A 163 -18.46 -1.67 11.58
C ARG A 163 -17.72 -2.43 10.48
N PHE A 164 -16.69 -1.80 9.93
CA PHE A 164 -15.77 -2.44 8.99
C PHE A 164 -14.34 -2.05 9.33
N LEU A 165 -13.39 -2.90 8.97
CA LEU A 165 -11.97 -2.66 9.20
C LEU A 165 -11.34 -1.99 7.98
N VAL A 166 -10.51 -0.98 8.24
CA VAL A 166 -9.68 -0.33 7.24
C VAL A 166 -8.23 -0.39 7.68
N ILE A 167 -7.37 -0.93 6.83
CA ILE A 167 -5.93 -1.00 7.03
C ILE A 167 -5.28 0.07 6.17
N CYS A 168 -4.56 0.99 6.81
CA CYS A 168 -3.81 2.04 6.11
C CYS A 168 -2.33 1.65 6.00
N LEU A 169 -1.84 1.43 4.78
CA LEU A 169 -0.45 1.01 4.55
C LEU A 169 0.57 2.06 5.02
N GLU A 170 0.27 3.35 4.85
CA GLU A 170 1.11 4.45 5.34
C GLU A 170 1.33 4.43 6.86
N ASN A 171 0.36 3.90 7.62
CA ASN A 171 0.45 3.83 9.08
C ASN A 171 0.96 2.49 9.60
N LEU A 172 1.20 1.50 8.73
CA LEU A 172 1.80 0.23 9.13
C LEU A 172 3.31 0.39 9.29
N ARG A 173 3.85 -0.31 10.29
CA ARG A 173 5.30 -0.49 10.42
C ARG A 173 5.74 -1.61 9.49
N PRO A 174 6.59 -1.35 8.48
CA PRO A 174 7.09 -2.39 7.61
C PRO A 174 8.05 -3.31 8.37
N TYR A 175 8.20 -4.53 7.88
CA TYR A 175 9.33 -5.39 8.20
C TYR A 175 10.63 -4.73 7.72
N ILE A 176 11.63 -4.67 8.61
CA ILE A 176 12.91 -3.98 8.38
C ILE A 176 14.09 -4.94 8.19
N GLY A 177 13.84 -6.25 8.18
CA GLY A 177 14.90 -7.24 7.95
C GLY A 177 15.11 -7.52 6.47
N GLU A 178 15.98 -8.50 6.20
CA GLU A 178 16.37 -8.86 4.85
C GLU A 178 15.31 -9.71 4.13
N PHE A 179 15.42 -9.73 2.81
CA PHE A 179 14.64 -10.59 1.93
C PHE A 179 15.50 -11.77 1.48
N VAL A 180 14.84 -12.87 1.12
CA VAL A 180 15.51 -14.02 0.49
C VAL A 180 16.11 -13.55 -0.83
N ALA A 181 17.43 -13.74 -0.99
CA ALA A 181 18.16 -13.35 -2.19
C ALA A 181 17.61 -14.05 -3.44
N ASP A 182 17.49 -13.29 -4.53
CA ASP A 182 17.04 -13.76 -5.85
C ASP A 182 15.66 -14.46 -5.85
N ASP A 183 14.80 -14.20 -4.84
CA ASP A 183 13.44 -14.72 -4.80
C ASP A 183 12.47 -13.78 -5.55
N PRO A 184 11.87 -14.20 -6.68
CA PRO A 184 10.94 -13.37 -7.45
C PRO A 184 9.65 -13.03 -6.69
N GLN A 185 9.32 -13.76 -5.62
CA GLN A 185 8.20 -13.43 -4.73
C GLN A 185 8.58 -12.51 -3.56
N ARG A 186 9.83 -12.04 -3.52
CA ARG A 186 10.40 -11.17 -2.47
C ARG A 186 10.03 -11.65 -1.07
N ARG A 187 10.27 -12.93 -0.78
CA ARG A 187 9.97 -13.51 0.54
C ARG A 187 10.88 -12.93 1.61
N LEU A 188 10.37 -12.84 2.84
CA LEU A 188 11.10 -12.32 3.99
C LEU A 188 12.11 -13.35 4.48
N ASP A 189 13.36 -12.96 4.76
CA ASP A 189 14.37 -13.83 5.36
C ASP A 189 14.20 -13.91 6.88
N LEU A 190 13.15 -14.61 7.29
CA LEU A 190 12.81 -14.80 8.70
C LEU A 190 13.63 -15.93 9.32
N LEU A 191 14.20 -15.67 10.49
CA LEU A 191 14.95 -16.66 11.26
C LEU A 191 14.05 -17.84 11.64
N LYS A 192 14.42 -19.03 11.18
CA LYS A 192 13.69 -20.28 11.48
C LYS A 192 13.75 -20.58 12.99
N PRO A 193 12.65 -21.09 13.58
CA PRO A 193 12.62 -21.46 14.98
C PRO A 193 13.62 -22.58 15.27
N ARG A 194 14.13 -22.60 16.50
CA ARG A 194 15.04 -23.65 16.99
C ARG A 194 14.58 -24.14 18.35
N LEU A 195 14.63 -25.46 18.55
CA LEU A 195 14.46 -26.09 19.85
C LEU A 195 15.70 -25.83 20.74
N PRO A 196 15.64 -26.10 22.05
CA PRO A 196 16.80 -26.02 22.93
C PRO A 196 18.00 -26.88 22.47
N SER A 197 17.74 -27.94 21.68
CA SER A 197 18.78 -28.76 21.04
C SER A 197 19.52 -28.04 19.89
N GLY A 198 19.02 -26.89 19.43
CA GLY A 198 19.50 -26.15 18.25
C GLY A 198 18.88 -26.60 16.93
N GLU A 199 18.14 -27.71 16.92
CA GLU A 199 17.47 -28.25 15.73
C GLU A 199 16.20 -27.47 15.40
N CYS A 200 15.81 -27.48 14.13
CA CYS A 200 14.51 -26.95 13.70
C CYS A 200 13.40 -27.86 14.26
N PRO A 201 12.31 -27.31 14.85
CA PRO A 201 11.21 -28.12 15.32
C PRO A 201 10.67 -29.05 14.22
N PRO A 202 10.38 -30.32 14.55
CA PRO A 202 9.80 -31.23 13.58
C PRO A 202 8.45 -30.70 13.09
N GLY A 203 8.14 -30.97 11.83
CA GLY A 203 6.88 -30.53 11.22
C GLY A 203 6.79 -29.04 10.87
N PHE A 204 7.78 -28.20 11.18
CA PHE A 204 7.79 -26.79 10.75
C PHE A 204 7.89 -26.70 9.21
N LEU A 205 6.91 -26.05 8.59
CA LEU A 205 6.80 -25.90 7.13
C LEU A 205 7.24 -24.52 6.64
N GLY A 206 7.26 -23.52 7.53
CA GLY A 206 7.63 -22.14 7.19
C GLY A 206 6.72 -21.12 7.87
N PHE A 207 6.91 -19.86 7.49
CA PHE A 207 6.09 -18.74 7.96
C PHE A 207 4.95 -18.45 6.98
N ALA A 208 3.74 -18.26 7.51
CA ALA A 208 2.53 -18.04 6.70
C ALA A 208 2.66 -16.83 5.78
N VAL A 209 3.32 -15.75 6.24
CA VAL A 209 3.58 -14.55 5.43
C VAL A 209 4.33 -14.86 4.13
N ASN A 210 5.19 -15.88 4.11
CA ASN A 210 5.96 -16.32 2.94
C ASN A 210 5.23 -17.36 2.07
N MET A 211 4.09 -17.88 2.55
CA MET A 211 3.22 -18.81 1.82
C MET A 211 2.13 -18.10 1.01
N ILE A 212 1.97 -16.78 1.19
CA ILE A 212 1.11 -15.95 0.36
C ILE A 212 1.85 -15.57 -0.92
N TYR A 213 1.23 -15.89 -2.05
CA TYR A 213 1.65 -15.44 -3.37
C TYR A 213 1.03 -14.09 -3.68
N LEU A 214 1.86 -13.18 -4.16
CA LEU A 214 1.45 -11.84 -4.56
C LEU A 214 1.57 -11.71 -6.08
N ASP A 215 0.59 -11.00 -6.65
CA ASP A 215 0.70 -10.47 -8.00
C ASP A 215 1.94 -9.54 -8.07
N PRO A 216 2.77 -9.64 -9.13
CA PRO A 216 3.94 -8.78 -9.31
C PRO A 216 3.69 -7.29 -9.05
N LYS A 217 2.51 -6.78 -9.42
CA LYS A 217 2.15 -5.37 -9.18
C LYS A 217 2.13 -4.98 -7.71
N TYR A 218 2.02 -5.93 -6.79
CA TYR A 218 1.99 -5.71 -5.34
C TYR A 218 3.31 -5.99 -4.61
N LEU A 219 4.34 -6.46 -5.34
CA LEU A 219 5.61 -6.86 -4.72
C LEU A 219 6.45 -5.70 -4.21
N SER A 220 6.36 -4.51 -4.81
CA SER A 220 7.20 -3.34 -4.52
C SER A 220 6.44 -2.03 -4.74
N CYS A 221 7.00 -0.89 -4.35
CA CYS A 221 6.55 0.45 -4.76
C CYS A 221 5.05 0.72 -4.56
N ILE A 222 4.42 0.09 -3.57
CA ILE A 222 3.01 0.33 -3.23
C ILE A 222 2.88 1.51 -2.27
N THR A 223 3.79 1.60 -1.32
CA THR A 223 3.85 2.71 -0.36
C THR A 223 4.76 3.84 -0.86
N ALA A 224 4.59 5.03 -0.28
CA ALA A 224 5.45 6.18 -0.54
C ALA A 224 6.95 5.87 -0.30
N ASN A 225 7.27 4.94 0.59
CA ASN A 225 8.64 4.54 0.92
C ASN A 225 9.17 3.39 0.03
N GLY A 226 8.43 2.97 -0.98
CA GLY A 226 8.88 1.93 -1.93
C GLY A 226 8.57 0.49 -1.48
N HIS A 227 7.93 0.29 -0.32
CA HIS A 227 7.57 -1.05 0.15
C HIS A 227 6.40 -1.65 -0.62
N GLY A 228 6.42 -2.98 -0.77
CA GLY A 228 5.31 -3.82 -1.24
C GLY A 228 4.40 -4.33 -0.13
N LEU A 229 3.45 -5.20 -0.49
CA LEU A 229 2.44 -5.72 0.44
C LEU A 229 2.95 -6.80 1.40
N ARG A 230 4.02 -7.53 1.06
CA ARG A 230 4.50 -8.61 1.91
C ARG A 230 5.07 -8.05 3.21
N GLU A 231 6.00 -7.12 3.08
CA GLU A 231 6.70 -6.47 4.19
C GLU A 231 5.83 -5.45 4.94
N THR A 232 4.69 -5.03 4.38
CA THR A 232 3.75 -4.12 5.05
C THR A 232 2.49 -4.85 5.51
N LEU A 233 1.51 -5.03 4.63
CA LEU A 233 0.20 -5.59 4.92
C LEU A 233 0.29 -6.99 5.54
N PHE A 234 0.87 -7.94 4.82
CA PHE A 234 0.82 -9.34 5.23
C PHE A 234 1.74 -9.63 6.42
N TYR A 235 2.87 -8.95 6.54
CA TYR A 235 3.67 -9.00 7.76
C TYR A 235 2.94 -8.35 8.94
N GLY A 236 2.23 -7.24 8.75
CA GLY A 236 1.42 -6.65 9.81
C GLY A 236 0.27 -7.55 10.29
N LEU A 237 -0.29 -8.37 9.41
CA LEU A 237 -1.39 -9.30 9.72
C LEU A 237 -0.92 -10.63 10.29
N LEU A 238 0.21 -11.15 9.80
CA LEU A 238 0.66 -12.52 10.08
C LEU A 238 1.95 -12.57 10.89
N SER A 239 2.75 -11.51 10.93
CA SER A 239 4.03 -11.44 11.65
C SER A 239 4.87 -12.72 11.43
N HIS A 240 5.30 -13.39 12.51
CA HIS A 240 6.02 -14.66 12.48
C HIS A 240 5.09 -15.86 12.64
N LEU A 241 3.83 -15.80 12.16
CA LEU A 241 2.90 -16.94 12.20
C LEU A 241 3.52 -18.17 11.56
N GLN A 242 3.71 -19.21 12.36
CA GLN A 242 4.38 -20.44 11.98
C GLN A 242 3.36 -21.47 11.47
N VAL A 243 3.74 -22.26 10.47
CA VAL A 243 2.89 -23.30 9.89
C VAL A 243 3.52 -24.66 10.14
N TYR A 244 2.74 -25.59 10.67
CA TYR A 244 3.16 -26.95 11.01
C TYR A 244 2.36 -28.00 10.26
N LYS A 245 2.96 -29.19 10.08
CA LYS A 245 2.30 -30.32 9.44
C LYS A 245 1.18 -30.90 10.31
N THR A 246 1.42 -31.14 11.60
CA THR A 246 0.43 -31.69 12.54
C THR A 246 0.33 -30.88 13.83
N ARG A 247 -0.79 -31.02 14.54
CA ARG A 247 -1.04 -30.38 15.84
C ARG A 247 -0.07 -30.90 16.89
N ALA A 248 0.27 -32.19 16.85
CA ALA A 248 1.24 -32.79 17.76
C ALA A 248 2.63 -32.17 17.59
N GLU A 249 3.10 -32.02 16.36
CA GLU A 249 4.38 -31.36 16.05
C GLU A 249 4.36 -29.88 16.46
N MET A 250 3.27 -29.17 16.20
CA MET A 250 3.07 -27.79 16.65
C MET A 250 3.17 -27.67 18.18
N GLN A 251 2.58 -28.62 18.92
CA GLN A 251 2.64 -28.66 20.39
C GLN A 251 4.06 -28.90 20.92
N LEU A 252 4.85 -29.75 20.26
CA LEU A 252 6.26 -29.97 20.62
C LEU A 252 7.11 -28.71 20.38
N ALA A 253 6.73 -27.90 19.39
CA ALA A 253 7.44 -26.68 19.04
C ALA A 253 7.05 -25.45 19.88
N MET A 254 6.09 -25.58 20.81
CA MET A 254 5.56 -24.48 21.64
C MET A 254 6.60 -23.54 22.25
N PRO A 255 7.73 -24.01 22.81
CA PRO A 255 8.76 -23.12 23.38
C PRO A 255 9.44 -22.20 22.36
N SER A 256 9.34 -22.53 21.07
CA SER A 256 9.98 -21.82 19.95
C SER A 256 9.02 -20.94 19.13
N ILE A 257 7.72 -20.93 19.49
CA ILE A 257 6.72 -20.10 18.82
C ILE A 257 6.59 -18.77 19.57
N SER A 258 6.85 -17.66 18.87
CA SER A 258 6.80 -16.31 19.45
C SER A 258 5.43 -15.64 19.31
N ASP A 259 4.84 -15.74 18.11
CA ASP A 259 3.56 -15.15 17.77
C ASP A 259 2.48 -16.24 17.81
N GLY A 260 1.88 -16.57 16.67
CA GLY A 260 0.92 -17.65 16.52
C GLY A 260 1.50 -18.86 15.78
N ALA A 261 0.71 -19.94 15.77
CA ALA A 261 0.97 -21.09 14.91
C ALA A 261 -0.33 -21.72 14.41
N ILE A 262 -0.27 -22.31 13.22
CA ILE A 262 -1.33 -23.17 12.67
C ILE A 262 -0.75 -24.51 12.25
N SER A 263 -1.56 -25.57 12.32
CA SER A 263 -1.22 -26.88 11.77
C SER A 263 -2.19 -27.31 10.68
N LEU A 264 -1.71 -28.06 9.68
CA LEU A 264 -2.52 -28.46 8.52
C LEU A 264 -3.67 -29.42 8.88
N ASP A 265 -3.58 -30.12 10.02
CA ASP A 265 -4.66 -30.92 10.61
C ASP A 265 -5.62 -30.10 11.52
N GLY A 266 -5.51 -28.76 11.50
CA GLY A 266 -6.50 -27.83 12.07
C GLY A 266 -6.23 -27.37 13.49
N GLY A 267 -4.98 -27.43 13.97
CA GLY A 267 -4.59 -26.74 15.19
C GLY A 267 -4.42 -25.24 14.92
N ILE A 268 -4.96 -24.39 15.80
CA ILE A 268 -4.76 -22.95 15.73
C ILE A 268 -4.36 -22.44 17.12
N MET A 269 -3.23 -21.75 17.18
CA MET A 269 -2.77 -20.97 18.31
C MET A 269 -2.64 -19.51 17.86
N LYS A 270 -3.50 -18.63 18.38
CA LYS A 270 -3.55 -17.21 17.99
C LYS A 270 -2.34 -16.43 18.53
N ARG A 271 -1.88 -16.81 19.73
CA ARG A 271 -0.66 -16.32 20.37
C ARG A 271 -0.28 -17.26 21.50
N THR A 272 0.91 -17.10 22.06
CA THR A 272 1.33 -17.80 23.27
C THR A 272 0.24 -17.76 24.35
N GLY A 273 -0.22 -18.95 24.76
CA GLY A 273 -1.27 -19.12 25.78
C GLY A 273 -2.72 -18.96 25.29
N LEU A 274 -2.96 -18.74 23.99
CA LEU A 274 -4.31 -18.60 23.41
C LEU A 274 -4.53 -19.60 22.26
N PHE A 275 -5.35 -20.62 22.55
CA PHE A 275 -5.65 -21.72 21.64
C PHE A 275 -7.10 -21.67 21.18
N SER A 276 -7.34 -22.06 19.93
CA SER A 276 -8.68 -22.32 19.40
C SER A 276 -8.96 -23.83 19.50
N LEU A 277 -10.04 -24.18 20.19
CA LEU A 277 -10.51 -25.55 20.38
C LEU A 277 -11.98 -25.65 19.95
N GLY A 278 -12.42 -26.83 19.53
CA GLY A 278 -13.78 -27.07 19.05
C GLY A 278 -13.82 -27.52 17.59
N ASP A 279 -15.03 -27.65 17.07
CA ASP A 279 -15.25 -27.97 15.66
C ASP A 279 -14.83 -26.81 14.77
N ARG A 280 -14.39 -27.13 13.55
CA ARG A 280 -13.95 -26.11 12.59
C ARG A 280 -15.14 -25.31 12.10
N GLU A 281 -15.02 -23.98 12.13
CA GLU A 281 -16.01 -23.10 11.53
C GLU A 281 -15.95 -23.17 9.99
N GLU A 282 -17.11 -23.13 9.35
CA GLU A 282 -17.16 -23.01 7.90
C GLU A 282 -16.80 -21.58 7.50
N VAL A 283 -15.61 -21.41 6.90
CA VAL A 283 -15.15 -20.09 6.47
C VAL A 283 -15.74 -19.75 5.10
N GLU A 284 -16.51 -18.67 5.04
CA GLU A 284 -17.22 -18.21 3.84
C GLU A 284 -16.31 -17.51 2.83
N VAL A 285 -15.37 -16.69 3.30
CA VAL A 285 -14.44 -15.90 2.47
C VAL A 285 -13.01 -16.37 2.70
N ARG A 286 -12.34 -16.78 1.62
CA ARG A 286 -11.02 -17.43 1.65
C ARG A 286 -10.08 -16.74 0.67
N PHE A 287 -8.79 -17.07 0.74
CA PHE A 287 -7.86 -16.63 -0.30
C PHE A 287 -8.04 -17.46 -1.58
N PRO A 288 -7.93 -16.85 -2.77
CA PRO A 288 -7.89 -17.57 -4.03
C PRO A 288 -6.68 -18.50 -4.12
N ILE A 289 -6.80 -19.53 -4.95
CA ILE A 289 -5.76 -20.53 -5.14
C ILE A 289 -4.83 -20.12 -6.27
N ASN A 290 -3.54 -20.02 -5.96
CA ASN A 290 -2.50 -19.82 -6.94
C ASN A 290 -2.34 -21.09 -7.77
N SER A 291 -2.72 -21.02 -9.05
CA SER A 291 -2.62 -22.14 -9.99
C SER A 291 -1.26 -22.21 -10.70
N GLY A 292 -0.29 -21.36 -10.35
CA GLY A 292 1.14 -21.52 -10.68
C GLY A 292 1.54 -21.30 -12.15
N ILE A 293 0.60 -21.00 -13.04
CA ILE A 293 0.88 -20.81 -14.47
C ILE A 293 0.75 -19.33 -14.80
N SER A 294 1.88 -18.63 -14.88
CA SER A 294 1.96 -17.34 -15.56
C SER A 294 2.70 -17.58 -16.87
N ASN A 295 2.01 -17.36 -17.99
CA ASN A 295 2.59 -17.50 -19.33
C ASN A 295 3.39 -16.25 -19.75
N VAL A 296 3.63 -15.31 -18.84
CA VAL A 296 4.35 -14.07 -19.14
C VAL A 296 5.85 -14.34 -19.10
N PRO A 297 6.60 -14.04 -20.19
CA PRO A 297 8.05 -14.15 -20.21
C PRO A 297 8.74 -13.32 -19.13
N VAL A 298 9.83 -13.84 -18.56
CA VAL A 298 10.58 -13.20 -17.45
C VAL A 298 11.05 -11.79 -17.79
N ASN A 299 11.56 -11.58 -19.01
CA ASN A 299 12.03 -10.26 -19.46
C ASN A 299 10.91 -9.21 -19.48
N ILE A 300 9.66 -9.61 -19.74
CA ILE A 300 8.51 -8.71 -19.70
C ILE A 300 8.18 -8.35 -18.25
N LEU A 301 8.19 -9.32 -17.34
CA LEU A 301 7.98 -9.07 -15.90
C LEU A 301 9.04 -8.13 -15.32
N GLU A 302 10.31 -8.29 -15.71
CA GLU A 302 11.41 -7.38 -15.33
C GLU A 302 11.17 -5.97 -15.87
N THR A 303 10.74 -5.85 -17.13
CA THR A 303 10.41 -4.56 -17.76
C THR A 303 9.24 -3.87 -17.06
N GLU A 304 8.20 -4.60 -16.67
CA GLU A 304 7.05 -4.08 -15.92
C GLU A 304 7.47 -3.58 -14.53
N GLU A 305 8.34 -4.32 -13.85
CA GLU A 305 8.87 -3.92 -12.54
C GLU A 305 9.77 -2.67 -12.64
N GLU A 306 10.64 -2.60 -13.65
CA GLU A 306 11.47 -1.41 -13.89
C GLU A 306 10.61 -0.17 -14.17
N LEU A 307 9.59 -0.31 -15.03
CA LEU A 307 8.64 0.76 -15.33
C LEU A 307 7.96 1.27 -14.06
N LYS A 308 7.53 0.36 -13.19
CA LYS A 308 6.87 0.68 -11.93
C LYS A 308 7.81 1.41 -10.95
N VAL A 309 9.07 0.97 -10.85
CA VAL A 309 10.09 1.67 -10.04
C VAL A 309 10.33 3.08 -10.58
N LEU A 310 10.39 3.28 -11.90
CA LEU A 310 10.55 4.59 -12.51
C LEU A 310 9.34 5.50 -12.27
N GLN A 311 8.12 4.98 -12.39
CA GLN A 311 6.89 5.71 -12.06
C GLN A 311 6.89 6.16 -10.60
N TRP A 312 7.25 5.26 -9.68
CA TRP A 312 7.37 5.59 -8.26
C TRP A 312 8.44 6.67 -8.02
N LYS A 313 9.63 6.55 -8.62
CA LYS A 313 10.69 7.56 -8.54
C LYS A 313 10.23 8.92 -9.06
N LYS A 314 9.50 8.95 -10.18
CA LYS A 314 8.91 10.16 -10.74
C LYS A 314 7.98 10.83 -9.73
N GLU A 315 7.08 10.07 -9.11
CA GLU A 315 6.16 10.60 -8.09
C GLU A 315 6.94 11.20 -6.90
N ARG A 316 8.00 10.55 -6.43
CA ARG A 316 8.86 11.09 -5.36
C ARG A 316 9.51 12.42 -5.75
N LEU A 317 10.06 12.50 -6.97
CA LEU A 317 10.67 13.73 -7.47
C LEU A 317 9.66 14.87 -7.66
N VAL A 318 8.42 14.56 -8.04
CA VAL A 318 7.34 15.57 -8.12
C VAL A 318 7.01 16.12 -6.74
N GLU A 319 6.96 15.29 -5.70
CA GLU A 319 6.79 15.77 -4.32
C GLU A 319 7.98 16.61 -3.85
N ASP A 320 9.21 16.22 -4.14
CA ASP A 320 10.41 17.02 -3.86
C ASP A 320 10.35 18.37 -4.55
N MET A 321 9.90 18.40 -5.81
CA MET A 321 9.72 19.64 -6.57
C MET A 321 8.67 20.56 -5.93
N GLN A 322 7.56 20.02 -5.44
CA GLN A 322 6.55 20.80 -4.71
C GLN A 322 7.09 21.36 -3.39
N ARG A 323 7.87 20.56 -2.64
CA ARG A 323 8.55 21.02 -1.42
C ARG A 323 9.53 22.16 -1.71
N GLU A 324 10.34 22.01 -2.74
CA GLU A 324 11.34 22.99 -3.14
C GLU A 324 10.67 24.29 -3.64
N GLU A 325 9.55 24.19 -4.37
CA GLU A 325 8.75 25.34 -4.80
C GLU A 325 8.20 26.13 -3.60
N ALA A 326 7.72 25.45 -2.56
CA ALA A 326 7.26 26.12 -1.34
C ALA A 326 8.40 26.90 -0.64
N LEU A 327 9.60 26.30 -0.57
CA LEU A 327 10.79 26.96 -0.02
C LEU A 327 11.23 28.16 -0.85
N LEU A 328 11.21 28.02 -2.18
CA LEU A 328 11.52 29.10 -3.12
C LEU A 328 10.56 30.28 -2.93
N ASN A 329 9.26 30.00 -2.87
CA ASN A 329 8.22 31.02 -2.66
C ASN A 329 8.42 31.75 -1.34
N HIS A 330 8.70 31.01 -0.26
CA HIS A 330 9.02 31.60 1.04
C HIS A 330 10.28 32.48 1.00
N ALA A 331 11.35 32.02 0.34
CA ALA A 331 12.59 32.79 0.19
C ALA A 331 12.38 34.08 -0.62
N LYS A 332 11.55 34.03 -1.67
CA LYS A 332 11.17 35.20 -2.49
C LYS A 332 10.37 36.21 -1.68
N ILE A 333 9.40 35.77 -0.88
CA ILE A 333 8.61 36.63 0.02
C ILE A 333 9.54 37.33 1.02
N LEU A 334 10.39 36.59 1.73
CA LEU A 334 11.32 37.17 2.70
C LEU A 334 12.31 38.14 2.05
N PHE A 335 12.81 37.82 0.86
CA PHE A 335 13.67 38.74 0.11
C PHE A 335 12.96 40.04 -0.24
N SER A 336 11.70 39.97 -0.67
CA SER A 336 10.87 41.14 -0.98
C SER A 336 10.67 42.04 0.25
N ILE A 337 10.32 41.43 1.40
CA ILE A 337 10.14 42.14 2.68
C ILE A 337 11.44 42.85 3.08
N LYS A 338 12.58 42.13 3.10
CA LYS A 338 13.88 42.73 3.48
C LYS A 338 14.33 43.83 2.53
N ARG A 339 14.03 43.70 1.24
CA ARG A 339 14.30 44.76 0.26
C ARG A 339 13.46 46.01 0.56
N GLN A 340 12.19 45.85 0.92
CA GLN A 340 11.31 46.97 1.27
C GLN A 340 11.75 47.67 2.57
N GLU A 341 12.09 46.90 3.61
CA GLU A 341 12.65 47.44 4.86
C GLU A 341 13.91 48.27 4.59
N LEU A 342 14.84 47.75 3.80
CA LEU A 342 16.07 48.47 3.45
C LEU A 342 15.79 49.78 2.71
N LEU A 343 14.87 49.77 1.74
CA LEU A 343 14.46 50.97 1.02
C LEU A 343 13.83 52.02 1.95
N GLN A 344 13.03 51.58 2.92
CA GLN A 344 12.43 52.45 3.91
C GLN A 344 13.49 53.08 4.81
N HIS A 345 14.44 52.29 5.34
CA HIS A 345 15.56 52.79 6.13
C HIS A 345 16.43 53.81 5.37
N LEU A 346 16.71 53.55 4.09
CA LEU A 346 17.46 54.48 3.25
C LEU A 346 16.69 55.80 3.03
N THR A 347 15.37 55.72 2.85
CA THR A 347 14.50 56.90 2.67
C THR A 347 14.43 57.73 3.96
N ASP A 348 14.26 57.08 5.11
CA ASP A 348 14.21 57.74 6.42
C ASP A 348 15.55 58.39 6.75
N SER A 349 16.66 57.68 6.53
CA SER A 349 18.01 58.24 6.73
C SER A 349 18.28 59.45 5.84
N SER A 350 17.80 59.44 4.60
CA SER A 350 17.92 60.58 3.67
C SER A 350 17.10 61.79 4.15
N ARG A 351 15.90 61.57 4.70
CA ARG A 351 15.07 62.63 5.29
C ARG A 351 15.71 63.26 6.52
N TYR A 352 16.29 62.43 7.40
CA TYR A 352 17.04 62.92 8.57
C TYR A 352 18.25 63.76 8.17
N MET A 353 19.03 63.34 7.16
CA MET A 353 20.19 64.12 6.68
C MET A 353 19.77 65.44 6.01
N ALA A 354 18.67 65.46 5.26
CA ALA A 354 18.14 66.67 4.67
C ALA A 354 17.65 67.67 5.74
N GLN A 355 17.02 67.20 6.82
CA GLN A 355 16.62 68.06 7.95
C GLN A 355 17.82 68.62 8.73
N ALA A 356 18.88 67.81 8.92
CA ALA A 356 20.10 68.26 9.60
C ALA A 356 20.83 69.36 8.80
N GLN A 357 20.88 69.27 7.46
CA GLN A 357 21.48 70.29 6.61
C GLN A 357 20.71 71.62 6.61
N VAL A 358 19.38 71.57 6.68
CA VAL A 358 18.53 72.76 6.77
C VAL A 358 18.72 73.48 8.11
N GLN A 359 18.96 72.75 9.21
CA GLN A 359 19.24 73.35 10.52
C GLN A 359 20.65 73.95 10.63
N THR A 360 21.66 73.43 9.92
CA THR A 360 23.01 74.00 9.92
C THR A 360 23.18 75.22 9.00
N GLY A 361 22.23 75.50 8.11
CA GLY A 361 22.25 76.66 7.19
C GLY A 361 21.57 77.93 7.72
N GLN A 362 21.10 77.94 8.98
CA GLN A 362 20.39 79.06 9.62
C GLN A 362 21.19 79.78 10.72
N ASN A 363 22.50 79.58 10.81
CA ASN A 363 23.38 80.36 11.70
C ASN A 363 24.24 81.36 10.94
#